data_AF-A0A382Y0N0-F1
#
_entry.id   AF-A0A382Y0N0-F1
#
_cell.length_a   1.000
_cell.length_b   1.000
_cell.length_c   1.000
_cell.angle_alpha   90.00
_cell.angle_beta   90.00
_cell.angle_gamma   90.00
#
_symmetry.space_group_name_H-M   'P 1'
#
loop_
_entity.id
_entity.type
_entity.pdbx_description
1 polymer ?
#
loop_
_entity_poly.entity_id
_entity_poly.type
_entity_poly.pdbx_seq_one_letter_code
_entity_poly.pdbx_strand_id
1 'polypeptide(L)' 'HIKIPETALSECTNCHALIRPHRVCPECGFYKGVEVIEIAAT' A
#
# COMPACT_ATOMS: atom_id res chain seq x y z
N HIS A 1 1.47 -21.14 -22.89
CA HIS A 1 2.55 -20.19 -22.53
C HIS A 1 2.05 -18.75 -22.28
N ILE A 2 0.74 -18.50 -22.14
CA ILE A 2 0.24 -17.16 -21.80
C ILE A 2 -0.32 -17.25 -20.38
N LYS A 3 0.56 -17.07 -19.39
CA LYS A 3 0.18 -16.96 -17.98
C LYS A 3 0.42 -15.51 -17.56
N ILE A 4 -0.62 -14.87 -17.02
CA ILE A 4 -0.51 -13.54 -16.44
C ILE A 4 -0.02 -13.73 -14.99
N PRO A 5 1.09 -13.10 -14.58
CA PRO A 5 1.59 -13.22 -13.22
C PRO A 5 0.71 -12.42 -12.25
N GLU A 6 0.67 -12.88 -11.01
CA GLU A 6 -0.03 -12.19 -9.94
C GLU A 6 0.69 -10.90 -9.54
N THR A 7 -0.05 -9.96 -8.96
CA THR A 7 0.53 -8.72 -8.45
C THR A 7 1.18 -8.98 -7.10
N ALA A 8 2.46 -8.59 -6.95
CA ALA A 8 3.14 -8.61 -5.67
C ALA A 8 2.54 -7.58 -4.71
N LEU A 9 2.20 -8.05 -3.51
CA LEU A 9 1.70 -7.24 -2.40
C LEU A 9 2.57 -7.45 -1.16
N SER A 10 2.64 -6.43 -0.32
CA SER A 10 3.36 -6.39 0.95
C SER A 10 2.48 -5.76 2.02
N GLU A 11 2.68 -6.14 3.27
CA GLU A 11 1.96 -5.57 4.41
C GLU A 11 2.43 -4.13 4.72
N CYS A 12 1.48 -3.22 4.96
CA CYS A 12 1.77 -1.88 5.41
C CYS A 12 2.21 -1.90 6.88
N THR A 13 3.35 -1.28 7.20
CA THR A 13 3.89 -1.25 8.56
C THR A 13 3.12 -0.37 9.54
N ASN A 14 2.13 0.40 9.07
CA ASN A 14 1.33 1.30 9.90
C ASN A 14 -0.05 0.72 10.22
N CYS A 15 -0.81 0.33 9.19
CA CYS A 15 -2.18 -0.16 9.35
C CYS A 15 -2.36 -1.66 9.03
N HIS A 16 -1.29 -2.37 8.62
CA HIS A 16 -1.31 -3.80 8.27
C HIS A 16 -2.15 -4.18 7.03
N ALA A 17 -2.59 -3.20 6.23
CA ALA A 17 -3.24 -3.46 4.95
C ALA A 17 -2.25 -4.02 3.90
N LEU A 18 -2.74 -4.86 3.00
CA LEU A 18 -1.97 -5.34 1.84
C LEU A 18 -1.86 -4.22 0.79
N ILE A 19 -0.63 -3.80 0.52
CA ILE A 19 -0.34 -2.71 -0.42
C ILE A 19 0.68 -3.16 -1.46
N ARG A 20 0.77 -2.42 -2.58
CA ARG A 20 1.89 -2.62 -3.50
C ARG A 20 3.16 -2.06 -2.85
N PRO A 21 4.29 -2.80 -2.91
CA PRO A 21 5.56 -2.31 -2.38
C PRO A 21 5.98 -1.01 -3.08
N HIS A 22 6.70 -0.16 -2.33
CA HIS A 22 7.22 1.14 -2.79
C HIS A 22 6.14 2.18 -3.16
N ARG A 23 4.92 2.04 -2.65
CA ARG A 23 3.87 3.04 -2.77
C ARG A 23 3.45 3.54 -1.39
N VAL A 24 2.90 4.75 -1.36
CA VAL A 24 2.17 5.26 -0.19
C VAL A 24 0.97 4.35 0.06
N CYS A 25 0.70 4.02 1.32
CA CYS A 25 -0.46 3.21 1.66
C CYS A 25 -1.75 3.98 1.30
N PRO A 26 -2.62 3.44 0.44
CA PRO A 26 -3.87 4.10 0.07
C PRO A 26 -4.94 4.04 1.16
N GLU A 27 -4.72 3.23 2.22
CA GLU A 27 -5.66 3.08 3.34
C GLU A 27 -5.36 4.03 4.50
N CYS A 28 -4.08 4.26 4.82
CA CYS A 28 -3.68 5.13 5.94
C CYS A 28 -2.84 6.35 5.55
N GLY A 29 -2.31 6.42 4.33
CA GLY A 29 -1.61 7.61 3.82
C GLY A 29 -0.13 7.65 4.20
N PHE A 30 0.36 6.63 4.90
CA PHE A 30 1.73 6.55 5.37
C PHE A 30 2.67 5.87 4.36
N TYR A 31 3.91 6.35 4.33
CA TYR A 31 5.05 5.70 3.70
C TYR A 31 6.28 5.83 4.59
N LYS A 32 6.94 4.71 4.89
CA LYS A 32 8.12 4.67 5.78
C LYS A 32 7.88 5.37 7.15
N GLY A 33 6.68 5.22 7.71
CA GLY A 33 6.32 5.79 9.00
C GLY A 33 6.02 7.28 9.01
N VAL A 34 6.05 7.93 7.84
CA VAL A 34 5.68 9.35 7.67
C VAL A 34 4.33 9.42 6.98
N GLU A 35 3.44 10.27 7.48
CA GLU A 35 2.19 10.61 6.80
C GLU A 35 2.51 11.44 5.56
N VAL A 36 2.18 10.92 4.38
CA VAL A 36 2.49 11.57 3.10
C VAL A 36 1.26 12.21 2.49
N ILE A 37 0.09 11.61 2.70
CA ILE A 37 -1.20 12.12 2.24
C ILE A 37 -2.22 12.02 3.36
N GLU A 38 -3.02 13.08 3.52
CA GLU A 38 -4.22 13.01 4.34
C GLU A 38 -5.27 12.21 3.55
N ILE A 39 -5.69 11.08 4.11
CA ILE A 39 -6.79 10.31 3.54
C ILE A 39 -8.08 10.83 4.18
N ALA A 40 -8.81 11.64 3.43
CA ALA A 40 -10.20 11.94 3.76
C ALA A 40 -11.02 10.65 3.60
N ALA A 41 -11.37 10.00 4.71
CA ALA A 41 -12.30 8.88 4.72
C ALA A 41 -13.57 9.31 3.97
N THR A 42 -13.80 8.71 2.80
CA THR A 42 -14.96 8.98 1.94
C THR A 42 -15.96 7.85 2.04
#